data_AF-A0A958UDH4-F1
#
_entry.id   AF-A0A958UDH4-F1
#
_cell.length_a   1.000
_cell.length_b   1.000
_cell.length_c   1.000
_cell.angle_alpha   90.00
_cell.angle_beta   90.00
_cell.angle_gamma   90.00
#
_symmetry.space_group_name_H-M   'P 1'
#
loop_
_entity.id
_entity.type
_entity.pdbx_description
1 polymer ?
#
loop_
_entity_poly.entity_id
_entity_poly.type
_entity_poly.pdbx_seq_one_letter_code
_entity_poly.pdbx_strand_id
1 'polypeptide(L)'
;MKNGKLDNNNLKKKNFKTPDGYFQSVEDTVFSKIVEEKLPEKEGFNTPKAYFDSIEDVILSKLHTEKLNKTTGFKTPKDYFDTVEVTIINKLPAKEVKIIDFRQFIIKRLLPVASAAAIALFLFLNYNGNKNSINNVATSDIEQWIENDQITIDPYQIAEVYSDVELSDNYGYYNDEEMIEYLNGTDIESLLIENK
;
A
#
# COMPACT_ATOMS: atom_id res chain seq x y z
N MET A 1 -66.21 -17.86 5.38
CA MET A 1 -64.77 -17.60 5.20
C MET A 1 -63.98 -18.54 6.11
N LYS A 2 -63.32 -19.55 5.55
CA LYS A 2 -62.30 -20.38 6.22
C LYS A 2 -61.17 -20.53 5.21
N ASN A 3 -60.08 -19.78 5.42
CA ASN A 3 -58.90 -19.82 4.57
C ASN A 3 -58.03 -21.00 5.02
N GLY A 4 -58.03 -22.07 4.23
CA GLY A 4 -57.09 -23.18 4.39
C GLY A 4 -55.69 -22.74 3.97
N LYS A 5 -54.76 -22.68 4.94
CA LYS A 5 -53.31 -22.54 4.68
C LYS A 5 -52.85 -23.74 3.85
N LEU A 6 -52.22 -23.48 2.70
CA LEU A 6 -51.50 -24.49 1.93
C LEU A 6 -50.15 -24.73 2.61
N ASP A 7 -49.94 -25.95 3.12
CA ASP A 7 -48.69 -26.38 3.73
C ASP A 7 -47.64 -26.66 2.62
N ASN A 8 -46.69 -25.74 2.44
CA ASN A 8 -45.61 -25.80 1.45
C ASN A 8 -44.47 -26.77 1.83
N ASN A 9 -44.78 -27.98 2.30
CA ASN A 9 -43.78 -28.93 2.82
C ASN A 9 -43.58 -30.21 2.00
N ASN A 10 -44.01 -30.27 0.74
CA ASN A 10 -43.81 -31.46 -0.13
C ASN A 10 -43.17 -31.18 -1.51
N LEU A 11 -42.38 -30.11 -1.64
CA LEU A 11 -41.45 -29.95 -2.78
C LEU A 11 -40.04 -30.44 -2.39
N LYS A 12 -39.94 -31.67 -1.87
CA LYS A 12 -38.65 -32.37 -1.87
C LYS A 12 -38.31 -32.67 -3.33
N LYS A 13 -37.48 -31.78 -3.90
CA LYS A 13 -36.86 -31.88 -5.23
C LYS A 13 -36.71 -33.34 -5.65
N LYS A 14 -37.50 -33.80 -6.62
CA LYS A 14 -37.08 -34.91 -7.48
C LYS A 14 -35.81 -34.39 -8.15
N ASN A 15 -34.66 -34.84 -7.63
CA ASN A 15 -33.37 -34.51 -8.18
C ASN A 15 -33.32 -35.12 -9.59
N PHE A 16 -33.58 -34.30 -10.61
CA PHE A 16 -33.30 -34.66 -11.99
C PHE A 16 -31.78 -34.82 -12.09
N LYS A 17 -31.30 -36.06 -12.06
CA LYS A 17 -29.93 -36.41 -12.41
C LYS A 17 -29.93 -36.82 -13.86
N THR A 18 -29.19 -36.10 -14.69
CA THR A 18 -28.85 -36.59 -16.03
C THR A 18 -27.83 -37.72 -15.89
N PRO A 19 -27.84 -38.71 -16.79
CA PRO A 19 -26.77 -39.70 -16.87
C PRO A 19 -25.39 -39.03 -16.98
N ASP A 20 -24.37 -39.68 -16.44
CA ASP A 20 -22.99 -39.21 -16.55
C ASP A 20 -22.61 -39.14 -18.04
N GLY A 21 -22.05 -38.00 -18.47
CA GLY A 21 -21.65 -37.76 -19.86
C GLY A 21 -22.78 -37.33 -20.81
N TYR A 22 -24.01 -37.13 -20.33
CA TYR A 22 -25.12 -36.65 -21.16
C TYR A 22 -24.77 -35.31 -21.84
N PHE A 23 -24.35 -34.30 -21.08
CA PHE A 23 -24.03 -32.99 -21.66
C PHE A 23 -22.74 -32.97 -22.49
N GLN A 24 -21.82 -33.91 -22.25
CA GLN A 24 -20.62 -34.06 -23.07
C GLN A 24 -20.92 -34.68 -24.44
N SER A 25 -21.91 -35.56 -24.56
CA SER A 25 -22.18 -36.31 -25.79
C SER A 25 -23.36 -35.78 -26.61
N VAL A 26 -24.26 -35.00 -26.01
CA VAL A 26 -25.46 -34.49 -26.71
C VAL A 26 -25.11 -33.56 -27.87
N GLU A 27 -24.07 -32.74 -27.74
CA GLU A 27 -23.65 -31.85 -28.82
C GLU A 27 -23.17 -32.68 -30.02
N ASP A 28 -22.22 -33.58 -29.79
CA ASP A 28 -21.68 -34.49 -30.82
C ASP A 28 -22.77 -35.38 -31.45
N THR A 29 -23.71 -35.87 -30.64
CA THR A 29 -24.80 -36.74 -31.10
C THR A 29 -25.80 -35.97 -31.94
N VAL A 30 -26.19 -34.76 -31.52
CA VAL A 30 -27.09 -33.89 -32.27
C VAL A 30 -26.41 -33.44 -33.57
N PHE A 31 -25.13 -33.07 -33.52
CA PHE A 31 -24.38 -32.65 -34.69
C PHE A 31 -24.25 -33.80 -35.70
N SER A 32 -23.85 -35.00 -35.24
CA SER A 32 -23.75 -36.18 -36.08
C SER A 32 -25.08 -36.54 -36.72
N LYS A 33 -26.18 -36.45 -35.97
CA LYS A 33 -27.52 -36.77 -36.48
C LYS A 33 -28.05 -35.74 -37.48
N ILE A 34 -27.77 -34.46 -37.27
CA ILE A 34 -28.12 -33.40 -38.24
C ILE A 34 -27.31 -33.56 -39.52
N VAL A 35 -26.03 -33.93 -39.40
CA VAL A 35 -25.15 -34.20 -40.55
C VAL A 35 -25.61 -35.45 -41.30
N GLU A 36 -25.95 -36.53 -40.60
CA GLU A 36 -26.41 -37.78 -41.19
C GLU A 36 -27.80 -37.66 -41.86
N GLU A 37 -28.71 -36.88 -41.27
CA GLU A 37 -30.06 -36.65 -41.82
C GLU A 37 -30.08 -35.72 -43.03
N LYS A 38 -29.10 -34.81 -43.15
CA LYS A 38 -29.05 -33.78 -44.21
C LYS A 38 -28.05 -34.07 -45.34
N LEU A 39 -27.28 -35.14 -45.26
CA LEU A 39 -26.36 -35.51 -46.32
C LEU A 39 -27.06 -36.43 -47.34
N PRO A 40 -27.19 -36.03 -48.62
CA PRO A 40 -27.61 -36.96 -49.66
C PRO A 40 -26.55 -38.07 -49.82
N GLU A 41 -26.97 -39.34 -49.80
CA GLU A 41 -26.06 -40.52 -49.86
C GLU A 41 -25.14 -40.56 -51.08
N LYS A 42 -25.39 -39.75 -52.12
CA LYS A 42 -24.65 -39.78 -53.40
C LYS A 42 -24.36 -38.44 -54.06
N GLU A 43 -24.63 -37.31 -53.39
CA GLU A 43 -24.42 -35.99 -54.00
C GLU A 43 -23.54 -35.11 -53.12
N GLY A 44 -22.28 -35.54 -52.97
CA GLY A 44 -21.21 -34.60 -52.66
C GLY A 44 -21.04 -33.62 -53.83
N PHE A 45 -20.51 -32.42 -53.56
CA PHE A 45 -20.14 -31.48 -54.61
C PHE A 45 -19.08 -32.10 -55.52
N ASN A 46 -19.48 -32.53 -56.70
CA ASN A 46 -18.57 -33.03 -57.72
C ASN A 46 -18.00 -31.84 -58.51
N THR A 47 -16.68 -31.75 -58.59
CA THR A 47 -16.03 -30.78 -59.47
C THR A 47 -16.05 -31.30 -60.91
N PRO A 48 -16.09 -30.40 -61.92
CA PRO A 48 -15.92 -30.79 -63.32
C PRO A 48 -14.63 -31.59 -63.53
N LYS A 49 -14.64 -32.49 -64.52
CA LYS A 49 -13.46 -33.26 -64.90
C LYS A 49 -12.30 -32.31 -65.24
N ALA A 50 -11.12 -32.58 -64.69
CA ALA A 50 -9.90 -31.76 -64.84
C ALA A 50 -9.98 -30.33 -64.28
N TYR A 51 -10.95 -30.02 -63.41
CA TYR A 51 -11.06 -28.70 -62.77
C TYR A 51 -9.75 -28.26 -62.09
N PHE A 52 -9.15 -29.13 -61.27
CA PHE A 52 -7.91 -28.81 -60.57
C PHE A 52 -6.67 -28.81 -61.46
N ASP A 53 -6.74 -29.50 -62.61
CA ASP A 53 -5.64 -29.54 -63.58
C ASP A 53 -5.60 -28.27 -64.42
N SER A 54 -6.75 -27.63 -64.68
CA SER A 54 -6.84 -26.46 -65.58
C SER A 54 -7.13 -25.12 -64.87
N ILE A 55 -7.48 -25.14 -63.57
CA ILE A 55 -7.90 -23.92 -62.87
C ILE A 55 -6.81 -22.85 -62.85
N GLU A 56 -5.55 -23.24 -62.68
CA GLU A 56 -4.42 -22.31 -62.65
C GLU A 56 -4.26 -21.59 -63.98
N ASP A 57 -4.22 -22.34 -65.09
CA ASP A 57 -4.13 -21.79 -66.45
C ASP A 57 -5.33 -20.88 -66.79
N VAL A 58 -6.53 -21.25 -66.35
CA VAL A 58 -7.74 -20.45 -66.54
C VAL A 58 -7.67 -19.13 -65.75
N ILE A 59 -7.19 -19.15 -64.50
CA ILE A 59 -7.03 -17.94 -63.70
C ILE A 59 -5.94 -17.04 -64.30
N LEU A 60 -4.79 -17.59 -64.65
CA LEU A 60 -3.66 -16.84 -65.20
C LEU A 60 -4.03 -16.21 -66.56
N SER A 61 -4.66 -16.97 -67.44
CA SER A 61 -5.14 -16.44 -68.73
C SER A 61 -6.19 -15.34 -68.54
N LYS A 62 -7.10 -15.47 -67.57
CA LYS A 62 -8.08 -14.43 -67.24
C LYS A 62 -7.41 -13.17 -66.70
N LEU A 63 -6.42 -13.29 -65.82
CA LEU A 63 -5.66 -12.15 -65.30
C LEU A 63 -4.81 -11.46 -66.37
N HIS A 64 -4.28 -12.20 -67.34
CA HIS A 64 -3.52 -11.63 -68.46
C HIS A 64 -4.41 -10.93 -69.50
N THR A 65 -5.63 -11.43 -69.71
CA THR A 65 -6.60 -10.84 -70.66
C THR A 65 -7.38 -9.68 -70.06
N GLU A 66 -7.66 -9.71 -68.75
CA GLU A 66 -8.17 -8.58 -68.02
C GLU A 66 -7.09 -7.50 -67.94
N LYS A 67 -7.28 -6.40 -68.68
CA LYS A 67 -6.53 -5.17 -68.43
C LYS A 67 -6.87 -4.73 -67.01
N LEU A 68 -6.03 -5.10 -66.04
CA LEU A 68 -6.14 -4.66 -64.65
C LEU A 68 -6.07 -3.13 -64.66
N ASN A 69 -7.25 -2.51 -64.66
CA ASN A 69 -7.38 -1.07 -64.58
C ASN A 69 -6.73 -0.67 -63.25
N LYS A 70 -5.56 0.01 -63.31
CA LYS A 70 -4.84 0.54 -62.13
C LYS A 70 -5.71 1.46 -61.26
N THR A 71 -6.90 1.82 -61.73
CA THR A 71 -7.90 2.65 -61.06
C THR A 71 -8.94 1.88 -60.24
N THR A 72 -8.95 0.53 -60.29
CA THR A 72 -9.92 -0.32 -59.57
C THR A 72 -9.54 -0.61 -58.11
N GLY A 73 -8.47 0.00 -57.61
CA GLY A 73 -8.16 -0.03 -56.18
C GLY A 73 -9.25 0.67 -55.37
N PHE A 74 -9.57 0.12 -54.19
CA PHE A 74 -10.43 0.79 -53.23
C PHE A 74 -9.80 2.13 -52.86
N LYS A 75 -10.42 3.23 -53.29
CA LYS A 75 -10.06 4.57 -52.86
C LYS A 75 -10.72 4.81 -51.52
N THR A 76 -9.97 5.32 -50.55
CA THR A 76 -10.55 5.82 -49.31
C THR A 76 -11.50 6.97 -49.63
N PRO A 77 -12.60 7.13 -48.88
CA PRO A 77 -13.44 8.31 -48.96
C PRO A 77 -12.61 9.58 -48.85
N LYS A 78 -13.08 10.65 -49.50
CA LYS A 78 -12.48 11.98 -49.38
C LYS A 78 -12.42 12.37 -47.89
N ASP A 79 -11.27 12.88 -47.46
CA ASP A 79 -11.04 13.37 -46.10
C ASP A 79 -11.14 12.29 -44.99
N TYR A 80 -11.01 11.00 -45.33
CA TYR A 80 -11.07 9.91 -44.34
C TYR A 80 -10.04 10.10 -43.21
N PHE A 81 -8.78 10.37 -43.56
CA PHE A 81 -7.71 10.53 -42.57
C PHE A 81 -7.80 11.85 -41.79
N ASP A 82 -8.47 12.86 -42.34
CA ASP A 82 -8.68 14.15 -41.66
C ASP A 82 -9.87 14.10 -40.69
N THR A 83 -10.87 13.25 -40.96
CA THR A 83 -12.13 13.21 -40.19
C THR A 83 -12.24 12.04 -39.21
N VAL A 84 -11.44 10.98 -39.39
CA VAL A 84 -11.52 9.78 -38.56
C VAL A 84 -11.22 10.05 -37.09
N GLU A 85 -10.22 10.89 -36.80
CA GLU A 85 -9.84 11.24 -35.42
C GLU A 85 -10.98 11.95 -34.69
N VAL A 86 -11.51 13.01 -35.30
CA VAL A 86 -12.63 13.78 -34.76
C VAL A 86 -13.87 12.90 -34.57
N THR A 87 -14.13 12.00 -35.53
CA THR A 87 -15.26 11.07 -35.46
C THR A 87 -15.12 10.08 -34.30
N ILE A 88 -13.91 9.57 -34.06
CA ILE A 88 -13.63 8.67 -32.93
C ILE A 88 -13.81 9.40 -31.61
N ILE A 89 -13.22 10.59 -31.45
CA ILE A 89 -13.32 11.39 -30.23
C ILE A 89 -14.79 11.71 -29.89
N ASN A 90 -15.60 12.05 -30.89
CA ASN A 90 -17.02 12.37 -30.71
C ASN A 90 -17.91 11.14 -30.48
N LYS A 91 -17.50 9.96 -30.95
CA LYS A 91 -18.25 8.70 -30.74
C LYS A 91 -17.93 8.03 -29.41
N LEU A 92 -16.80 8.36 -28.79
CA LEU A 92 -16.47 7.85 -27.47
C LEU A 92 -17.36 8.54 -26.43
N PRO A 93 -18.06 7.78 -25.56
CA PRO A 93 -18.80 8.40 -24.48
C PRO A 93 -17.81 9.17 -23.62
N ALA A 94 -18.14 10.42 -23.29
CA ALA A 94 -17.39 11.22 -22.34
C ALA A 94 -17.36 10.44 -21.02
N LYS A 95 -16.27 9.71 -20.78
CA LYS A 95 -16.05 9.01 -19.53
C LYS A 95 -15.78 10.10 -18.51
N GLU A 96 -16.80 10.47 -17.75
CA GLU A 96 -16.64 11.28 -16.56
C GLU A 96 -15.77 10.48 -15.58
N VAL A 97 -14.46 10.67 -15.70
CA VAL A 97 -13.53 10.14 -14.72
C VAL A 97 -13.78 10.94 -13.46
N LYS A 98 -14.22 10.26 -12.40
CA LYS A 98 -14.38 10.88 -11.08
C LYS A 98 -13.00 11.32 -10.59
N ILE A 99 -12.63 12.57 -10.89
CA ILE A 99 -11.40 13.17 -10.39
C ILE A 99 -11.63 13.44 -8.90
N ILE A 100 -10.97 12.66 -8.05
CA ILE A 100 -10.95 12.91 -6.61
C ILE A 100 -9.82 13.90 -6.36
N ASP A 101 -10.15 15.10 -5.89
CA ASP A 101 -9.16 16.08 -5.47
C ASP A 101 -8.40 15.56 -4.24
N PHE A 102 -7.12 15.24 -4.43
CA PHE A 102 -6.24 14.69 -3.40
C PHE A 102 -6.15 15.61 -2.17
N ARG A 103 -6.20 16.93 -2.38
CA ARG A 103 -6.19 17.92 -1.30
C ARG A 103 -7.45 17.80 -0.44
N GLN A 104 -8.62 17.64 -1.07
CA GLN A 104 -9.88 17.45 -0.34
C GLN A 104 -9.91 16.13 0.42
N PHE A 105 -9.34 15.07 -0.15
CA PHE A 105 -9.20 13.78 0.54
C PHE A 105 -8.32 13.92 1.81
N ILE A 106 -7.16 14.56 1.70
CA ILE A 106 -6.27 14.77 2.86
C ILE A 106 -6.96 15.63 3.92
N ILE A 107 -7.52 16.78 3.55
CA ILE A 107 -8.10 17.72 4.50
C ILE A 107 -9.34 17.11 5.19
N LYS A 108 -10.23 16.45 4.44
CA LYS A 108 -11.50 15.95 5.00
C LYS A 108 -11.35 14.61 5.70
N ARG A 109 -10.41 13.76 5.29
CA ARG A 109 -10.31 12.38 5.80
C ARG A 109 -9.04 12.11 6.61
N LEU A 110 -7.90 12.68 6.24
CA LEU A 110 -6.62 12.36 6.87
C LEU A 110 -6.29 13.30 8.04
N LEU A 111 -6.54 14.60 7.88
CA LEU A 111 -6.21 15.61 8.89
C LEU A 111 -6.89 15.38 10.26
N PRO A 112 -8.22 15.14 10.36
CA PRO A 112 -8.85 14.91 11.67
C PRO A 112 -8.39 13.60 12.33
N VAL A 113 -8.13 12.56 11.54
CA VAL A 113 -7.64 11.26 12.03
C VAL A 113 -6.21 11.38 12.54
N ALA A 114 -5.34 12.07 11.80
CA ALA A 114 -3.96 12.32 12.22
C ALA A 114 -3.90 13.17 13.49
N SER A 115 -4.72 14.23 13.58
CA SER A 115 -4.80 15.06 14.80
C SER A 115 -5.29 14.26 16.01
N ALA A 116 -6.33 13.44 15.86
CA ALA A 116 -6.82 12.59 16.95
C ALA A 116 -5.77 11.55 17.37
N ALA A 117 -5.09 10.93 16.41
CA ALA A 117 -4.02 9.98 16.67
C ALA A 117 -2.81 10.63 17.35
N ALA A 118 -2.43 11.85 16.95
CA ALA A 118 -1.34 12.60 17.58
C ALA A 118 -1.67 12.97 19.03
N ILE A 119 -2.91 13.42 19.30
CA ILE A 119 -3.38 13.70 20.66
C ILE A 119 -3.41 12.41 21.49
N ALA A 120 -3.95 11.32 20.95
CA ALA A 120 -4.00 10.03 21.64
C ALA A 120 -2.59 9.48 21.92
N LEU A 121 -1.67 9.59 20.96
CA LEU A 121 -0.28 9.18 21.12
C LEU A 121 0.44 10.05 22.16
N PHE A 122 0.23 11.36 22.14
CA PHE A 122 0.78 12.27 23.15
C PHE A 122 0.29 11.88 24.55
N LEU A 123 -1.01 11.67 24.73
CA LEU A 123 -1.56 11.24 26.02
C LEU A 123 -1.06 9.85 26.42
N PHE A 124 -0.96 8.90 25.49
CA PHE A 124 -0.46 7.55 25.73
C PHE A 124 1.01 7.54 26.16
N LEU A 125 1.86 8.31 25.48
CA LEU A 125 3.27 8.45 25.83
C LEU A 125 3.45 9.13 27.19
N ASN A 126 2.68 10.19 27.49
CA ASN A 126 2.76 10.86 28.78
C ASN A 126 2.19 10.00 29.93
N TYR A 127 1.15 9.20 29.67
CA TYR A 127 0.56 8.29 30.65
C TYR A 127 1.48 7.11 30.98
N ASN A 128 2.17 6.56 29.98
CA ASN A 128 3.07 5.42 30.15
C ASN A 128 4.51 5.84 30.50
N GLY A 129 4.88 7.10 30.25
CA GLY A 129 6.23 7.63 30.33
C GLY A 129 6.71 8.11 31.70
N ASN A 130 5.98 7.80 32.79
CA ASN A 130 6.44 8.21 34.11
C ASN A 130 6.42 7.08 35.15
N LYS A 131 7.45 6.25 35.08
CA LYS A 131 8.03 5.54 36.22
C LYS A 131 9.50 5.91 36.40
N ASN A 132 9.89 7.13 36.02
CA ASN A 132 11.24 7.61 36.32
C ASN A 132 11.27 7.96 37.81
N SER A 133 11.55 6.95 38.63
CA SER A 133 12.02 7.21 39.98
C SER A 133 13.34 7.97 39.84
N ILE A 134 13.52 9.05 40.60
CA ILE A 134 14.79 9.79 40.72
C ILE A 134 15.95 8.82 41.09
N ASN A 135 15.61 7.63 41.61
CA ASN A 135 16.53 6.54 41.91
C ASN A 135 17.13 5.84 40.68
N ASN A 136 16.73 6.21 39.45
CA ASN A 136 17.25 5.60 38.21
C ASN A 136 18.08 6.58 37.38
N VAL A 137 18.71 7.56 38.02
CA VAL A 137 19.73 8.40 37.40
C VAL A 137 21.05 7.62 37.39
N ALA A 138 21.72 7.54 36.24
CA ALA A 138 23.03 6.91 36.16
C ALA A 138 24.09 7.83 36.78
N THR A 139 25.09 7.27 37.47
CA THR A 139 26.20 8.05 38.05
C THR A 139 26.92 8.88 36.99
N SER A 140 27.05 8.38 35.76
CA SER A 140 27.63 9.12 34.62
C SER A 140 26.87 10.40 34.28
N ASP A 141 25.54 10.39 34.47
CA ASP A 141 24.71 11.57 34.21
C ASP A 141 24.92 12.62 35.31
N ILE A 142 25.06 12.18 36.57
CA ILE A 142 25.38 13.07 37.70
C ILE A 142 26.76 13.70 37.52
N GLU A 143 27.76 12.91 37.15
CA GLU A 143 29.12 13.38 36.84
C GLU A 143 29.09 14.46 35.75
N GLN A 144 28.37 14.20 34.66
CA GLN A 144 28.22 15.15 33.56
C GLN A 144 27.53 16.45 34.00
N TRP A 145 26.54 16.39 34.90
CA TRP A 145 25.85 17.58 35.40
C TRP A 145 26.74 18.43 36.31
N ILE A 146 27.62 17.78 37.09
CA ILE A 146 28.63 18.48 37.90
C ILE A 146 29.68 19.12 36.98
N GLU A 147 30.17 18.38 35.98
CA GLU A 147 31.23 18.86 35.08
C GLU A 147 30.77 20.02 34.18
N ASN A 148 29.48 20.06 33.82
CA ASN A 148 28.89 21.11 33.01
C ASN A 148 28.29 22.27 33.83
N ASP A 149 28.61 22.40 35.13
CA ASP A 149 28.08 23.43 36.04
C ASP A 149 26.54 23.51 36.07
N GLN A 150 25.85 22.38 35.83
CA GLN A 150 24.38 22.32 35.81
C GLN A 150 23.78 22.14 37.20
N ILE A 151 24.60 21.77 38.18
CA ILE A 151 24.23 21.61 39.59
C ILE A 151 25.15 22.48 40.43
N THR A 152 24.57 23.40 41.20
CA THR A 152 25.29 24.15 42.23
C THR A 152 25.15 23.41 43.55
N ILE A 153 26.24 22.82 44.03
CA ILE A 153 26.26 22.10 45.30
C ILE A 153 26.73 23.07 46.38
N ASP A 154 25.81 23.45 47.27
CA ASP A 154 26.13 24.26 48.46
C ASP A 154 26.75 23.35 49.54
N PRO A 155 27.98 23.62 50.01
CA PRO A 155 28.65 22.84 51.04
C PRO A 155 27.82 22.66 52.32
N TYR A 156 27.02 23.66 52.71
CA TYR A 156 26.17 23.58 53.90
C TYR A 156 25.01 22.59 53.73
N GLN A 157 24.49 22.44 52.51
CA GLN A 157 23.43 21.48 52.20
C GLN A 157 23.94 20.04 52.24
N ILE A 158 25.19 19.80 51.82
CA ILE A 158 25.82 18.49 51.97
C ILE A 158 25.96 18.13 53.45
N ALA A 159 26.41 19.09 54.27
CA ALA A 159 26.58 18.89 55.70
C ALA A 159 25.25 18.60 56.43
N GLU A 160 24.15 19.20 55.98
CA GLU A 160 22.81 18.91 56.51
C GLU A 160 22.35 17.48 56.19
N VAL A 161 22.57 17.03 54.94
CA VAL A 161 22.21 15.67 54.48
C VAL A 161 23.06 14.59 55.16
N TYR A 162 24.32 14.89 55.44
CA TYR A 162 25.26 13.99 56.12
C TYR A 162 25.51 14.39 57.58
N SER A 163 24.53 15.02 58.23
CA SER A 163 24.64 15.52 59.61
C SER A 163 24.96 14.44 60.65
N ASP A 164 24.60 13.19 60.36
CA ASP A 164 24.85 12.03 61.23
C ASP A 164 26.20 11.32 60.94
N VAL A 165 26.99 11.80 59.97
CA VAL A 165 28.33 11.27 59.70
C VAL A 165 29.30 11.86 60.69
N GLU A 166 29.67 11.08 61.71
CA GLU A 166 30.82 11.41 62.56
C GLU A 166 32.08 11.41 61.69
N LEU A 167 32.69 12.59 61.53
CA LEU A 167 33.99 12.71 60.88
C LEU A 167 34.98 11.92 61.72
N SER A 168 35.51 10.83 61.16
CA SER A 168 36.54 10.03 61.82
C SER A 168 37.77 10.90 62.10
N ASP A 169 38.19 10.99 63.35
CA ASP A 169 39.35 11.75 63.85
C ASP A 169 40.71 11.37 63.23
N ASN A 170 40.75 10.41 62.29
CA ASN A 170 41.94 10.09 61.53
C ASN A 170 42.21 11.16 60.45
N TYR A 171 42.44 12.40 60.91
CA TYR A 171 43.26 13.35 60.18
C TYR A 171 44.67 12.75 60.14
N GLY A 172 45.08 12.28 58.96
CA GLY A 172 46.51 12.06 58.73
C GLY A 172 47.23 13.34 59.14
N TYR A 173 48.29 13.22 59.95
CA TYR A 173 49.11 14.36 60.38
C TYR A 173 49.49 15.17 59.15
N TYR A 174 48.81 16.30 58.93
CA TYR A 174 49.15 17.23 57.86
C TYR A 174 50.53 17.79 58.19
N ASN A 175 51.41 17.87 57.19
CA ASN A 175 52.69 18.49 57.40
C ASN A 175 52.47 20.00 57.60
N ASP A 176 53.02 20.57 58.68
CA ASP A 176 52.87 21.99 59.01
C ASP A 176 53.34 22.89 57.85
N GLU A 177 54.33 22.43 57.07
CA GLU A 177 54.83 23.15 55.90
C GLU A 177 53.82 23.23 54.75
N GLU A 178 53.04 22.17 54.50
CA GLU A 178 52.00 22.19 53.47
C GLU A 178 50.83 23.09 53.88
N MET A 179 50.50 23.11 55.17
CA MET A 179 49.48 24.01 55.73
C MET A 179 49.91 25.47 55.65
N ILE A 180 51.17 25.77 55.95
CA ILE A 180 51.70 27.13 55.84
C ILE A 180 51.78 27.58 54.38
N GLU A 181 52.14 26.69 53.45
CA GLU A 181 52.15 26.99 52.01
C GLU A 181 50.74 27.29 51.49
N TYR A 182 49.75 26.48 51.88
CA TYR A 182 48.35 26.72 51.54
C TYR A 182 47.84 28.06 52.08
N LEU A 183 48.13 28.38 53.34
CA LEU A 183 47.70 29.63 53.99
C LEU A 183 48.38 30.87 53.39
N ASN A 184 49.63 30.75 52.96
CA ASN A 184 50.34 31.85 52.31
C ASN A 184 49.94 32.04 50.84
N GLY A 185 49.56 30.96 50.15
CA GLY A 185 49.11 30.99 48.77
C GLY A 185 47.65 31.43 48.59
N THR A 186 46.87 31.42 49.67
CA THR A 186 45.44 31.72 49.65
C THR A 186 45.18 33.12 50.22
N ASP A 187 44.46 33.96 49.47
CA ASP A 187 44.06 35.28 49.96
C ASP A 187 42.98 35.15 51.05
N ILE A 188 43.34 35.48 52.28
CA ILE A 188 42.51 35.30 53.47
C ILE A 188 41.22 36.12 53.39
N GLU A 189 41.24 37.26 52.69
CA GLU A 189 40.03 38.07 52.48
C GLU A 189 39.01 37.36 51.59
N SER A 190 39.46 36.51 50.67
CA SER A 190 38.59 35.72 49.79
C SER A 190 37.84 34.64 50.58
N LEU A 191 38.53 33.94 51.49
CA LEU A 191 37.94 32.91 52.35
C LEU A 191 36.87 33.46 53.31
N LEU A 192 37.03 34.70 53.76
CA LEU A 192 36.06 35.38 54.64
C LEU A 192 34.78 35.81 53.91
N ILE A 193 34.84 36.01 52.60
CA ILE A 193 33.68 36.34 51.77
C ILE A 193 32.93 35.06 51.36
N GLU A 194 33.66 33.96 51.14
CA GLU A 194 33.09 32.66 50.78
C GLU A 194 32.36 31.97 51.96
N ASN A 195 32.81 32.19 53.20
CA ASN A 195 32.22 31.59 54.40
C ASN A 195 31.27 32.52 55.18
N LYS A 196 30.63 33.48 54.50
CA LYS A 196 29.67 34.40 55.10
C LYS A 196 28.27 34.20 54.53
#